data_AF-A0A6V8PP43-F1
#
_entry.id   AF-A0A6V8PP43-F1
#
_cell.length_a   1.000
_cell.length_b   1.000
_cell.length_c   1.000
_cell.angle_alpha   90.00
_cell.angle_beta   90.00
_cell.angle_gamma   90.00
#
_symmetry.space_group_name_H-M   'P 1'
#
loop_
_entity.id
_entity.type
_entity.pdbx_description
1 polymer ?
#
loop_
_entity_poly.entity_id
_entity_poly.type
_entity_poly.pdbx_seq_one_letter_code
_entity_poly.pdbx_strand_id
1 'polypeptide(L)'
;RYRLGQMILADNYQVPDNLKDSLSRCLLKGVRVTDVPEYYMENWRRIPLECTSRDWLYQEFRRKNPPGPYLEKFRRVVDIALASLGLALSSPLYIPISLAIKLDSEGPVFYQQKRLGKGKKAFSPIKFRTMVKDAEKDTGAVWAGENDPRITRVGIFLRKTRLDELPKFIIVLKGEMSLVG
;
A
#
# COMPACT_ATOMS: atom_id res chain seq x y z
N ARG A 1 -29.13 7.83 13.78
CA ARG A 1 -27.77 7.65 13.21
C ARG A 1 -27.15 6.43 13.87
N TYR A 2 -26.98 5.32 13.16
CA TYR A 2 -26.35 4.11 13.71
C TYR A 2 -24.84 4.37 13.92
N ARG A 3 -24.29 4.02 15.10
CA ARG A 3 -22.84 3.98 15.34
C ARG A 3 -22.32 2.63 14.88
N LEU A 4 -21.77 2.56 13.68
CA LEU A 4 -21.17 1.34 13.15
C LEU A 4 -19.83 1.06 13.84
N GLY A 5 -19.77 0.01 14.67
CA GLY A 5 -18.54 -0.42 15.37
C GLY A 5 -17.74 -1.50 14.64
N GLN A 6 -18.42 -2.35 13.86
CA GLN A 6 -17.82 -3.45 13.11
C GLN A 6 -18.61 -3.71 11.83
N MET A 7 -17.91 -4.08 10.77
CA MET A 7 -18.46 -4.44 9.48
C MET A 7 -17.93 -5.83 9.08
N ILE A 8 -18.80 -6.71 8.64
CA ILE A 8 -18.45 -8.09 8.28
C ILE A 8 -18.50 -8.20 6.75
N LEU A 9 -17.39 -8.63 6.14
CA LEU A 9 -17.32 -8.94 4.71
C LEU A 9 -17.67 -10.42 4.52
N ALA A 10 -18.81 -10.68 3.87
CA ALA A 10 -19.31 -12.02 3.59
C ALA A 10 -18.92 -12.56 2.21
N ASP A 11 -18.17 -11.78 1.43
CA ASP A 11 -17.72 -12.17 0.10
C ASP A 11 -16.30 -12.77 0.16
N ASN A 12 -15.98 -13.68 -0.77
CA ASN A 12 -14.73 -14.45 -0.88
C ASN A 12 -13.53 -13.56 -1.28
N TYR A 13 -13.27 -12.49 -0.53
CA TYR A 13 -12.22 -11.49 -0.77
C TYR A 13 -12.32 -10.73 -2.10
N GLN A 14 -13.37 -10.95 -2.90
CA GLN A 14 -13.65 -10.18 -4.11
C GLN A 14 -14.41 -8.91 -3.74
N VAL A 15 -13.73 -7.97 -3.09
CA VAL A 15 -14.31 -6.65 -2.87
C VAL A 15 -14.34 -5.89 -4.20
N PRO A 16 -15.52 -5.49 -4.71
CA PRO A 16 -15.58 -4.70 -5.94
C PRO A 16 -14.91 -3.33 -5.72
N ASP A 17 -14.28 -2.79 -6.77
CA ASP A 17 -13.40 -1.60 -6.66
C ASP A 17 -14.13 -0.37 -6.08
N ASN A 18 -15.42 -0.24 -6.36
CA ASN A 18 -16.28 0.81 -5.82
C ASN A 18 -16.41 0.78 -4.27
N LEU A 19 -16.23 -0.39 -3.64
CA LEU A 19 -16.31 -0.56 -2.19
C LEU A 19 -14.95 -0.37 -1.50
N LYS A 20 -13.82 -0.54 -2.21
CA LYS A 20 -12.46 -0.46 -1.61
C LYS A 20 -12.17 0.91 -1.01
N ASP A 21 -12.56 1.98 -1.69
CA ASP A 21 -12.38 3.36 -1.20
C ASP A 21 -13.26 3.64 0.03
N SER A 22 -14.49 3.16 0.01
CA SER A 22 -15.44 3.28 1.14
C SER A 22 -14.94 2.50 2.37
N LEU A 23 -14.46 1.27 2.18
CA LEU A 23 -13.84 0.46 3.22
C LEU A 23 -12.61 1.13 3.83
N SER A 24 -11.73 1.66 2.98
CA SER A 24 -10.52 2.37 3.42
C SER A 24 -10.87 3.57 4.30
N ARG A 25 -11.89 4.35 3.92
CA ARG A 25 -12.40 5.46 4.74
C ARG A 25 -12.98 4.99 6.08
N CYS A 26 -13.70 3.87 6.09
CA CYS A 26 -14.24 3.28 7.33
C CYS A 26 -13.12 2.78 8.26
N LEU A 27 -12.10 2.11 7.72
CA LEU A 27 -10.92 1.67 8.46
C LEU A 27 -10.15 2.86 9.06
N LEU A 28 -9.97 3.95 8.30
CA LEU A 28 -9.35 5.19 8.79
C LEU A 28 -10.17 5.86 9.90
N LYS A 29 -11.48 5.67 9.92
CA LYS A 29 -12.38 6.13 10.99
C LYS A 29 -12.42 5.18 12.20
N GLY A 30 -11.64 4.10 12.19
CA GLY A 30 -11.57 3.13 13.28
C GLY A 30 -12.67 2.07 13.28
N VAL A 31 -13.48 1.98 12.22
CA VAL A 31 -14.45 0.88 12.07
C VAL A 31 -13.69 -0.40 11.79
N ARG A 32 -13.92 -1.46 12.58
CA ARG A 32 -13.31 -2.76 12.32
C ARG A 32 -13.98 -3.41 11.12
N VAL A 33 -13.19 -3.87 10.16
CA VAL A 33 -13.67 -4.69 9.04
C VAL A 33 -13.10 -6.08 9.25
N THR A 34 -13.96 -7.07 9.41
CA THR A 34 -13.60 -8.48 9.63
C THR A 34 -14.25 -9.34 8.54
N ASP A 35 -13.64 -10.46 8.20
CA ASP A 35 -14.28 -11.46 7.33
C ASP A 35 -15.18 -12.41 8.15
N VAL A 36 -16.00 -13.20 7.45
CA VAL A 36 -16.91 -14.17 8.10
C VAL A 36 -16.14 -15.21 8.93
N PRO A 37 -15.06 -15.85 8.43
CA PRO A 37 -14.28 -16.78 9.24
C PRO A 37 -13.71 -16.16 10.53
N GLU A 38 -13.16 -14.95 10.47
CA GLU A 38 -12.63 -14.21 11.63
C GLU A 38 -13.74 -13.89 12.64
N TYR A 39 -14.91 -13.45 12.17
CA TYR A 39 -16.07 -13.20 13.04
C TYR A 39 -16.55 -14.46 13.77
N TYR A 40 -16.62 -15.60 13.08
CA TYR A 40 -16.99 -16.88 13.70
C TYR A 40 -15.96 -17.34 14.74
N MET A 41 -14.67 -17.08 14.50
CA MET A 41 -13.63 -17.38 15.47
C MET A 41 -13.70 -16.50 16.71
N GLU A 42 -13.91 -15.19 16.54
CA GLU A 42 -14.00 -14.23 17.66
C GLU A 42 -15.21 -14.52 18.56
N ASN A 43 -16.38 -14.77 17.95
CA ASN A 43 -17.64 -14.86 18.70
C ASN A 43 -18.01 -16.29 19.10
N TRP A 44 -17.73 -17.28 18.26
CA TRP A 44 -18.17 -18.66 18.45
C TRP A 44 -17.02 -19.67 18.64
N ARG A 45 -15.76 -19.24 18.52
CA ARG A 45 -14.58 -20.11 18.57
C ARG A 45 -14.68 -21.29 17.58
N ARG A 46 -15.32 -21.08 16.45
CA ARG A 46 -15.50 -22.07 15.36
C ARG A 46 -14.96 -21.52 14.05
N ILE A 47 -14.56 -22.41 13.15
CA ILE A 47 -14.13 -22.05 11.78
C ILE A 47 -15.16 -22.67 10.81
N PRO A 48 -15.96 -21.85 10.10
CA PRO A 48 -16.93 -22.33 9.12
C PRO A 48 -16.20 -22.80 7.86
N LEU A 49 -16.18 -24.12 7.60
CA LEU A 49 -15.42 -24.69 6.48
C LEU A 49 -15.99 -24.33 5.10
N GLU A 50 -17.29 -24.03 5.02
CA GLU A 50 -18.00 -23.71 3.77
C GLU A 50 -17.52 -22.39 3.14
N CYS A 51 -17.10 -21.43 3.96
CA CYS A 51 -16.65 -20.10 3.53
C CYS A 51 -15.19 -19.80 3.91
N THR A 52 -14.43 -20.84 4.30
CA THR A 52 -13.01 -20.71 4.60
C THR A 52 -12.16 -21.11 3.40
N SER A 53 -11.48 -20.15 2.77
CA SER A 53 -10.54 -20.44 1.69
C SER A 53 -9.22 -21.01 2.24
N ARG A 54 -8.52 -21.81 1.44
CA ARG A 54 -7.16 -22.30 1.77
C ARG A 54 -6.18 -21.14 2.01
N ASP A 55 -6.31 -20.07 1.23
CA ASP A 55 -5.48 -18.87 1.37
C ASP A 55 -5.72 -18.17 2.70
N TRP A 56 -6.98 -18.03 3.12
CA TRP A 56 -7.30 -17.47 4.43
C TRP A 56 -6.72 -18.32 5.54
N LEU A 57 -6.91 -19.65 5.47
CA LEU A 57 -6.40 -20.56 6.49
C LEU A 57 -4.88 -20.44 6.62
N TYR A 58 -4.16 -20.43 5.49
CA TYR A 58 -2.72 -20.22 5.47
C TYR A 58 -2.30 -18.88 6.08
N GLN A 59 -3.02 -17.80 5.75
CA GLN A 59 -2.76 -16.47 6.32
C GLN A 59 -3.00 -16.44 7.83
N GLU A 60 -4.06 -17.07 8.32
CA GLU A 60 -4.37 -17.12 9.75
C GLU A 60 -3.34 -17.95 10.52
N PHE A 61 -2.91 -19.08 9.97
CA PHE A 61 -1.81 -19.88 10.54
C PHE A 61 -0.50 -19.09 10.61
N ARG A 62 -0.15 -18.37 9.52
CA ARG A 62 1.04 -17.52 9.45
C ARG A 62 0.95 -16.33 10.41
N ARG A 63 -0.25 -15.77 10.63
CA ARG A 63 -0.48 -14.66 11.58
C ARG A 63 -0.27 -15.12 13.02
N LYS A 64 -0.78 -16.31 13.39
CA LYS A 64 -0.62 -16.88 14.72
C LYS A 64 0.79 -17.41 14.97
N ASN A 65 1.46 -17.88 13.93
CA ASN A 65 2.83 -18.39 14.00
C ASN A 65 3.74 -17.49 13.17
N PRO A 66 4.02 -16.26 13.65
CA PRO A 66 4.94 -15.39 12.95
C PRO A 66 6.31 -16.08 12.84
N PRO A 67 7.05 -15.81 11.74
CA PRO A 67 8.38 -16.35 11.59
C PRO A 67 9.26 -15.96 12.79
N GLY A 68 10.14 -16.87 13.20
CA GLY A 68 11.04 -16.62 14.32
C GLY A 68 11.90 -15.36 14.12
N PRO A 69 12.40 -14.76 15.22
CA PRO A 69 13.08 -13.46 15.20
C PRO A 69 14.32 -13.46 14.28
N TYR A 70 14.98 -14.61 14.11
CA TYR A 70 16.12 -14.77 13.20
C TYR A 70 15.73 -14.57 11.73
N LEU A 71 14.59 -15.11 11.30
CA LEU A 71 14.13 -14.95 9.92
C LEU A 71 13.67 -13.52 9.65
N GLU A 72 13.03 -12.86 10.62
CA GLU A 72 12.68 -11.44 10.50
C GLU A 72 13.93 -10.56 10.39
N LYS A 73 14.96 -10.80 11.22
CA LYS A 73 16.25 -10.11 11.12
C LYS A 73 16.92 -10.36 9.77
N PHE A 74 16.94 -11.60 9.29
CA PHE A 74 17.50 -11.93 7.98
C PHE A 74 16.77 -11.20 6.85
N ARG A 75 15.43 -11.22 6.85
CA ARG A 75 14.63 -10.44 5.89
C ARG A 75 14.96 -8.96 5.94
N ARG A 76 15.13 -8.41 7.15
CA ARG A 76 15.52 -7.00 7.33
C ARG A 76 16.89 -6.69 6.74
N VAL A 77 17.87 -7.58 6.91
CA VAL A 77 19.20 -7.43 6.32
C VAL A 77 19.11 -7.46 4.79
N VAL A 78 18.36 -8.40 4.22
CA VAL A 78 18.13 -8.48 2.77
C VAL A 78 17.44 -7.22 2.25
N ASP A 79 16.42 -6.72 2.93
CA ASP A 79 15.73 -5.47 2.58
C ASP A 79 16.69 -4.29 2.53
N ILE A 80 17.53 -4.14 3.56
CA ILE A 80 18.51 -3.05 3.64
C ILE A 80 19.56 -3.20 2.53
N ALA A 81 20.08 -4.39 2.30
CA ALA A 81 21.08 -4.65 1.27
C ALA A 81 20.55 -4.32 -0.13
N LEU A 82 19.37 -4.85 -0.48
CA LEU A 82 18.74 -4.62 -1.78
C LEU A 82 18.30 -3.16 -1.96
N ALA A 83 17.77 -2.51 -0.92
CA ALA A 83 17.40 -1.11 -1.00
C ALA A 83 18.62 -0.19 -1.14
N SER A 84 19.72 -0.51 -0.46
CA SER A 84 20.98 0.24 -0.58
C SER A 84 21.57 0.11 -1.98
N LEU A 85 21.60 -1.11 -2.53
CA LEU A 85 22.04 -1.37 -3.89
C LEU A 85 21.15 -0.67 -4.91
N GLY A 86 19.83 -0.80 -4.77
CA GLY A 86 18.85 -0.13 -5.62
C GLY A 86 18.99 1.39 -5.59
N LEU A 87 19.21 1.99 -4.42
CA LEU A 87 19.44 3.43 -4.27
C LEU A 87 20.77 3.87 -4.90
N ALA A 88 21.84 3.11 -4.72
CA ALA A 88 23.14 3.41 -5.33
C ALA A 88 23.05 3.40 -6.85
N LEU A 89 22.49 2.34 -7.44
CA LEU A 89 22.33 2.19 -8.89
C LEU A 89 21.36 3.21 -9.49
N SER A 90 20.30 3.56 -8.76
CA SER A 90 19.30 4.53 -9.25
C SER A 90 19.66 5.99 -8.97
N SER A 91 20.62 6.28 -8.08
CA SER A 91 21.03 7.64 -7.72
C SER A 91 21.30 8.58 -8.91
N PRO A 92 22.01 8.19 -10.00
CA PRO A 92 22.21 9.09 -11.14
C PRO A 92 20.91 9.44 -11.88
N LEU A 93 19.85 8.63 -11.75
CA LEU A 93 18.57 8.88 -12.40
C LEU A 93 17.71 9.90 -11.66
N TYR A 94 17.99 10.19 -10.38
CA TYR A 94 17.16 11.11 -9.61
C TYR A 94 17.18 12.53 -10.17
N ILE A 95 18.34 13.01 -10.61
CA ILE A 95 18.51 14.36 -11.16
C ILE A 95 17.72 14.54 -12.48
N PRO A 96 17.93 13.72 -13.54
CA PRO A 96 17.21 13.89 -14.80
C PRO A 96 15.71 13.65 -14.64
N ILE A 97 15.29 12.70 -13.81
CA ILE A 97 13.86 12.47 -13.53
C ILE A 97 13.24 13.68 -12.84
N SER A 98 13.91 14.23 -11.81
CA SER A 98 13.44 15.41 -11.09
C SER A 98 13.27 16.61 -12.01
N LEU A 99 14.23 16.83 -12.92
CA LEU A 99 14.18 17.90 -13.91
C LEU A 99 13.04 17.67 -14.91
N ALA A 100 12.89 16.46 -15.44
CA ALA A 100 11.80 16.13 -16.35
C ALA A 100 10.42 16.39 -15.72
N ILE A 101 10.23 16.01 -14.45
CA ILE A 101 8.98 16.27 -13.71
C ILE A 101 8.71 17.76 -13.54
N LYS A 102 9.75 18.55 -13.26
CA LYS A 102 9.65 20.01 -13.08
C LYS A 102 9.36 20.75 -14.38
N LEU A 103 9.86 20.26 -15.51
CA LEU A 103 9.60 20.82 -16.84
C LEU A 103 8.21 20.43 -17.35
N ASP A 104 7.70 19.26 -16.98
CA ASP A 104 6.41 18.74 -17.44
C ASP A 104 5.21 19.32 -16.65
N SER A 105 5.41 19.67 -15.37
CA SER A 105 4.34 20.27 -14.54
C SER A 105 4.87 21.06 -13.34
N GLU A 106 4.13 22.09 -12.90
CA GLU A 106 4.46 22.86 -11.70
C GLU A 106 4.30 22.05 -10.41
N GLY A 107 5.09 22.33 -9.38
CA GLY A 107 4.97 21.78 -8.02
C GLY A 107 6.13 20.89 -7.55
N PRO A 108 5.96 20.08 -6.49
CA PRO A 108 7.03 19.26 -5.91
C PRO A 108 7.36 18.02 -6.76
N VAL A 109 8.63 17.61 -6.74
CA VAL A 109 9.11 16.41 -7.46
C VAL A 109 8.58 15.13 -6.84
N PHE A 110 8.50 15.09 -5.50
CA PHE A 110 8.06 13.92 -4.77
C PHE A 110 6.59 14.05 -4.37
N TYR A 111 5.89 12.93 -4.41
CA TYR A 111 4.54 12.77 -3.91
C TYR A 111 4.53 11.80 -2.73
N GLN A 112 3.73 12.12 -1.71
CA GLN A 112 3.58 11.33 -0.48
C GLN A 112 2.10 11.22 -0.14
N GLN A 113 1.66 10.00 0.16
CA GLN A 113 0.28 9.70 0.54
C GLN A 113 0.28 8.85 1.80
N LYS A 114 -0.48 9.24 2.84
CA LYS A 114 -0.62 8.43 4.05
C LYS A 114 -1.32 7.11 3.73
N ARG A 115 -0.71 5.99 4.12
CA ARG A 115 -1.24 4.63 4.00
C ARG A 115 -1.09 3.88 5.32
N LEU A 116 -1.90 2.84 5.52
CA LEU A 116 -1.77 1.93 6.65
C LEU A 116 -0.75 0.83 6.31
N GLY A 117 0.25 0.65 7.17
CA GLY A 117 1.30 -0.36 7.07
C GLY A 117 1.14 -1.48 8.09
N LYS A 118 2.25 -2.20 8.37
CA LYS A 118 2.28 -3.33 9.32
C LYS A 118 1.72 -2.89 10.68
N GLY A 119 0.78 -3.67 11.22
CA GLY A 119 0.16 -3.40 12.53
C GLY A 119 -0.73 -2.16 12.58
N LYS A 120 -1.35 -1.78 11.45
CA LYS A 120 -2.23 -0.59 11.34
C LYS A 120 -1.53 0.74 11.65
N LYS A 121 -0.20 0.78 11.61
CA LYS A 121 0.57 2.02 11.76
C LYS A 121 0.55 2.80 10.45
N ALA A 122 0.21 4.08 10.51
CA ALA A 122 0.24 4.94 9.34
C ALA A 122 1.70 5.25 8.94
N PHE A 123 2.00 5.17 7.65
CA PHE A 123 3.26 5.58 7.05
C PHE A 123 3.01 6.29 5.72
N SER A 124 3.97 7.07 5.25
CA SER A 124 3.81 7.87 4.02
C SER A 124 4.90 7.50 3.01
N PRO A 125 4.67 6.49 2.14
CA PRO A 125 5.63 6.15 1.10
C PRO A 125 5.92 7.35 0.19
N ILE A 126 7.17 7.46 -0.24
CA ILE A 126 7.63 8.49 -1.16
C ILE A 126 7.72 7.89 -2.56
N LYS A 127 7.25 8.64 -3.54
CA LYS A 127 7.38 8.34 -4.97
C LYS A 127 7.72 9.60 -5.75
N PHE A 128 8.21 9.45 -6.98
CA PHE A 128 8.20 10.58 -7.91
C PHE A 128 6.76 10.91 -8.29
N ARG A 129 6.50 12.20 -8.47
CA ARG A 129 5.20 12.70 -8.88
C ARG A 129 4.94 12.31 -10.33
N THR A 130 3.81 11.67 -10.56
CA THR A 130 3.34 11.25 -11.90
C THR A 130 2.03 11.90 -12.32
N MET A 131 1.43 12.71 -11.44
CA MET A 131 0.15 13.39 -11.68
C MET A 131 0.32 14.90 -11.52
N VAL A 132 -0.56 15.67 -12.16
CA VAL A 132 -0.59 17.14 -12.06
C VAL A 132 -0.77 17.60 -10.61
N LYS A 133 -0.29 18.80 -10.31
CA LYS A 133 -0.54 19.46 -9.02
C LYS A 133 -2.07 19.56 -8.84
N ASP A 134 -2.56 19.20 -7.65
CA ASP A 134 -3.98 19.20 -7.29
C ASP A 134 -4.85 18.11 -7.95
N ALA A 135 -4.26 17.05 -8.51
CA ALA A 135 -4.99 15.90 -9.07
C ALA A 135 -6.03 15.26 -8.12
N GLU A 136 -5.86 15.39 -6.81
CA GLU A 136 -6.74 14.82 -5.78
C GLU A 136 -7.61 15.88 -5.08
N LYS A 137 -7.59 17.14 -5.53
CA LYS A 137 -8.27 18.25 -4.83
C LYS A 137 -9.79 18.08 -4.77
N ASP A 138 -10.40 17.68 -5.89
CA ASP A 138 -11.86 17.56 -6.00
C ASP A 138 -12.36 16.13 -5.75
N THR A 139 -11.52 15.11 -5.99
CA THR A 139 -11.90 13.69 -5.93
C THR A 139 -11.42 13.00 -4.64
N GLY A 140 -10.44 13.58 -3.95
CA GLY A 140 -9.69 12.90 -2.90
C GLY A 140 -8.76 11.82 -3.46
N ALA A 141 -8.22 11.01 -2.56
CA ALA A 141 -7.39 9.87 -2.91
C ALA A 141 -8.22 8.79 -3.63
N VAL A 142 -8.16 8.77 -4.96
CA VAL A 142 -8.84 7.79 -5.82
C VAL A 142 -7.78 7.09 -6.67
N TRP A 143 -7.94 5.78 -6.85
CA TRP A 143 -7.07 5.00 -7.73
C TRP A 143 -7.12 5.55 -9.17
N ALA A 144 -5.93 5.72 -9.76
CA ALA A 144 -5.85 6.17 -11.14
C ALA A 144 -6.24 5.03 -12.10
N GLY A 145 -7.16 5.30 -13.03
CA GLY A 145 -7.50 4.39 -14.12
C GLY A 145 -6.42 4.33 -15.20
N GLU A 146 -6.57 3.41 -16.17
CA GLU A 146 -5.58 3.20 -17.24
C GLU A 146 -5.33 4.44 -18.12
N ASN A 147 -6.33 5.31 -18.29
CA ASN A 147 -6.24 6.56 -19.05
C ASN A 147 -6.71 7.76 -18.22
N ASP A 148 -6.13 7.93 -17.03
CA ASP A 148 -6.47 9.04 -16.16
C ASP A 148 -5.86 10.36 -16.68
N PRO A 149 -6.68 11.39 -17.03
CA PRO A 149 -6.20 12.66 -17.59
C PRO A 149 -5.34 13.47 -16.61
N ARG A 150 -5.31 13.08 -15.33
CA ARG A 150 -4.50 13.72 -14.30
C ARG A 150 -3.04 13.28 -14.35
N ILE A 151 -2.70 12.24 -15.11
CA ILE A 151 -1.32 11.74 -15.25
C ILE A 151 -0.55 12.62 -16.25
N THR A 152 0.66 13.04 -15.90
CA THR A 152 1.48 13.89 -16.79
C THR A 152 2.19 13.06 -17.86
N ARG A 153 2.74 13.69 -18.91
CA ARG A 153 3.41 12.98 -20.01
C ARG A 153 4.62 12.20 -19.53
N VAL A 154 5.45 12.83 -18.68
CA VAL A 154 6.57 12.17 -17.98
C VAL A 154 6.04 11.12 -17.00
N GLY A 155 4.92 11.40 -16.32
CA GLY A 155 4.25 10.47 -15.42
C GLY A 155 3.87 9.15 -16.07
N ILE A 156 3.38 9.16 -17.31
CA ILE A 156 3.07 7.95 -18.09
C ILE A 156 4.33 7.09 -18.26
N PHE A 157 5.45 7.70 -18.66
CA PHE A 157 6.73 7.00 -18.84
C PHE A 157 7.25 6.41 -17.51
N LEU A 158 7.22 7.20 -16.43
CA LEU A 158 7.69 6.77 -15.11
C LEU A 158 6.86 5.60 -14.57
N ARG A 159 5.53 5.61 -14.76
CA ARG A 159 4.65 4.49 -14.36
C ARG A 159 4.91 3.23 -15.17
N LYS A 160 5.09 3.36 -16.49
CA LYS A 160 5.36 2.23 -17.39
C LYS A 160 6.68 1.53 -17.04
N THR A 161 7.69 2.31 -16.65
CA THR A 161 9.02 1.81 -16.29
C THR A 161 9.18 1.53 -14.79
N ARG A 162 8.17 1.83 -13.97
CA ARG A 162 8.20 1.77 -12.49
C ARG A 162 9.29 2.64 -11.85
N LEU A 163 9.87 3.57 -12.61
CA LEU A 163 10.88 4.49 -12.10
C LEU A 163 10.28 5.45 -11.06
N ASP A 164 8.95 5.65 -11.06
CA ASP A 164 8.28 6.46 -10.06
C ASP A 164 8.44 5.92 -8.62
N GLU A 165 8.71 4.62 -8.48
CA GLU A 165 8.80 3.96 -7.18
C GLU A 165 10.21 3.91 -6.60
N LEU A 166 11.24 4.35 -7.33
CA LEU A 166 12.64 4.38 -6.86
C LEU A 166 12.81 5.07 -5.48
N PRO A 167 12.11 6.19 -5.17
CA PRO A 167 12.22 6.82 -3.84
C PRO A 167 11.75 5.95 -2.68
N LYS A 168 10.99 4.87 -2.92
CA LYS A 168 10.59 3.93 -1.87
C LYS A 168 11.78 3.23 -1.21
N PHE A 169 12.92 3.09 -1.90
CA PHE A 169 14.12 2.50 -1.28
C PHE A 169 14.53 3.25 -0.01
N ILE A 170 14.33 4.58 0.04
CA ILE A 170 14.60 5.40 1.23
C ILE A 170 13.69 4.99 2.40
N ILE A 171 12.41 4.70 2.13
CA ILE A 171 11.43 4.27 3.14
C ILE A 171 11.73 2.85 3.64
N VAL A 172 12.23 1.97 2.76
CA VAL A 172 12.73 0.66 3.16
C VAL A 172 13.92 0.81 4.11
N LEU A 173 14.89 1.67 3.79
CA LEU A 173 16.03 1.91 4.67
C LEU A 173 15.61 2.45 6.04
N LYS A 174 14.60 3.33 6.10
CA LYS A 174 14.00 3.81 7.36
C LYS A 174 13.32 2.72 8.20
N GLY A 175 12.97 1.59 7.60
CA GLY A 175 12.31 0.47 8.29
C GLY A 175 10.79 0.59 8.40
N GLU A 176 10.20 1.54 7.67
CA GLU A 176 8.75 1.71 7.60
C GLU A 176 8.10 0.74 6.60
N MET A 177 8.88 0.22 5.64
CA MET A 177 8.44 -0.70 4.58
C MET A 177 9.47 -1.82 4.34
N SER A 178 9.01 -2.96 3.82
CA SER A 178 9.84 -4.05 3.29
C SER A 178 9.75 -4.07 1.77
N LEU A 179 10.79 -4.56 1.07
CA LEU A 179 10.74 -4.70 -0.39
C LEU A 179 9.77 -5.82 -0.81
N VAL A 180 9.67 -6.86 0.02
CA VAL A 180 8.79 -8.01 -0.21
C VAL A 180 7.94 -8.20 1.04
N GLY A 181 6.69 -7.73 0.99
CA GLY A 181 5.80 -7.67 2.15
C GLY A 181 4.34 -7.90 1.79
#